data_AF-A0A955L998-F1
#
_entry.id   AF-A0A955L998-F1
#
_cell.length_a   1.000
_cell.length_b   1.000
_cell.length_c   1.000
_cell.angle_alpha   90.00
_cell.angle_beta   90.00
_cell.angle_gamma   90.00
#
_symmetry.space_group_name_H-M   'P 1'
#
loop_
_entity.id
_entity.type
_entity.pdbx_description
1 polymer ?
#
loop_
_entity_poly.entity_id
_entity_poly.type
_entity_poly.pdbx_seq_one_letter_code
_entity_poly.pdbx_strand_id
1 'polypeptide(L)'
;MIFYGRNIVIEALKSNHQVSKVSIQEGSDNNEKIGLIVKLAKSLNVPISYLDRREISKVTSSEEHQGVCCEVKFNESKLKDLITGEDNQSFIYISTATFEHNIGAITRSAEVAGVNGVIIPTNAEITPTVAKTSAGAIFHIPIIRLSVFNA
;
A
#
# COMPACT_ATOMS: atom_id res chain seq x y z
N MET A 1 0.77 0.41 9.48
CA MET A 1 -0.53 0.51 8.77
C MET A 1 -0.98 -0.89 8.42
N ILE A 2 -2.29 -1.18 8.49
CA ILE A 2 -2.83 -2.50 8.17
C ILE A 2 -3.38 -2.44 6.75
N PHE A 3 -2.98 -3.38 5.90
CA PHE A 3 -3.52 -3.55 4.55
C PHE A 3 -4.07 -4.97 4.40
N TYR A 4 -5.08 -5.16 3.57
CA TYR A 4 -5.76 -6.44 3.43
C TYR A 4 -6.28 -6.70 2.02
N GLY A 5 -6.58 -7.96 1.74
CA GLY A 5 -6.89 -8.45 0.40
C GLY A 5 -5.66 -9.04 -0.28
N ARG A 6 -5.87 -10.12 -1.04
CA ARG A 6 -4.77 -10.99 -1.49
C ARG A 6 -3.78 -10.27 -2.40
N ASN A 7 -4.28 -9.53 -3.39
CA ASN A 7 -3.42 -8.76 -4.29
C ASN A 7 -2.66 -7.66 -3.55
N ILE A 8 -3.32 -6.97 -2.61
CA ILE A 8 -2.71 -5.87 -1.86
C ILE A 8 -1.57 -6.35 -0.99
N VAL A 9 -1.74 -7.50 -0.32
CA VAL A 9 -0.66 -8.11 0.46
C VAL A 9 0.48 -8.57 -0.44
N ILE A 10 0.20 -9.09 -1.64
CA ILE A 10 1.24 -9.44 -2.62
C ILE A 10 2.05 -8.21 -3.05
N GLU A 11 1.39 -7.13 -3.43
CA GLU A 11 2.08 -5.90 -3.88
C GLU A 11 2.86 -5.25 -2.73
N ALA A 12 2.31 -5.23 -1.51
CA ALA A 12 3.04 -4.79 -0.32
C ALA A 12 4.32 -5.61 -0.09
N LEU A 13 4.26 -6.95 -0.23
CA LEU A 13 5.44 -7.82 -0.08
C LEU A 13 6.47 -7.65 -1.20
N LYS A 14 6.05 -7.26 -2.42
CA LYS A 14 6.97 -6.99 -3.54
C LYS A 14 7.59 -5.59 -3.49
N SER A 15 7.06 -4.71 -2.64
CA SER A 15 7.50 -3.33 -2.53
C SER A 15 8.76 -3.18 -1.68
N ASN A 16 9.30 -1.96 -1.64
CA ASN A 16 10.40 -1.59 -0.73
C ASN A 16 9.92 -1.19 0.67
N HIS A 17 8.63 -1.36 0.98
CA HIS A 17 8.11 -1.11 2.32
C HIS A 17 8.40 -2.30 3.25
N GLN A 18 8.64 -1.99 4.52
CA GLN A 18 8.86 -3.04 5.51
C GLN A 18 7.52 -3.64 5.93
N VAL A 19 7.29 -4.91 5.57
CA VAL A 19 6.17 -5.70 6.08
C VAL A 19 6.61 -6.39 7.37
N SER A 20 6.01 -6.03 8.51
CA SER A 20 6.40 -6.57 9.82
C SER A 20 5.74 -7.91 10.14
N LYS A 21 4.55 -8.16 9.57
CA LYS A 21 3.77 -9.37 9.83
C LYS A 21 2.74 -9.60 8.74
N VAL A 22 2.48 -10.87 8.42
CA VAL A 22 1.35 -11.31 7.58
C VAL A 22 0.43 -12.18 8.44
N SER A 23 -0.88 -11.92 8.39
CA SER A 23 -1.89 -12.75 9.04
C SER A 23 -2.78 -13.41 8.00
N ILE A 24 -2.94 -14.72 8.08
CA ILE A 24 -3.72 -15.54 7.13
C ILE A 24 -4.86 -16.22 7.89
N GLN A 25 -6.05 -16.26 7.29
CA GLN A 25 -7.18 -16.98 7.87
C GLN A 25 -6.93 -18.49 7.78
N GLU A 26 -7.13 -19.20 8.90
CA GLU A 26 -7.06 -20.66 8.96
C GLU A 26 -7.91 -21.35 7.86
N GLY A 27 -7.39 -22.45 7.31
CA GLY A 27 -8.07 -23.24 6.27
C GLY A 27 -8.06 -22.61 4.88
N SER A 28 -7.31 -21.53 4.66
CA SER A 28 -7.24 -20.84 3.36
C SER A 28 -6.10 -21.34 2.44
N ASP A 29 -5.43 -22.44 2.82
CA ASP A 29 -4.20 -22.93 2.19
C ASP A 29 -4.36 -23.38 0.74
N ASN A 30 -5.57 -23.79 0.35
CA ASN A 30 -5.88 -24.22 -1.02
C ASN A 30 -5.94 -23.05 -2.03
N ASN A 31 -5.85 -21.79 -1.57
CA ASN A 31 -5.89 -20.64 -2.47
C ASN A 31 -4.50 -20.33 -3.04
N GLU A 32 -4.36 -20.34 -4.37
CA GLU A 32 -3.09 -20.08 -5.06
C GLU A 32 -2.41 -18.76 -4.65
N LYS A 33 -3.19 -17.69 -4.47
CA LYS A 33 -2.64 -16.38 -4.07
C LYS A 33 -2.15 -16.39 -2.63
N ILE A 34 -2.80 -17.16 -1.75
CA ILE A 34 -2.31 -17.34 -0.37
C ILE A 34 -1.03 -18.15 -0.37
N GLY A 35 -0.94 -19.21 -1.19
CA GLY A 35 0.32 -19.93 -1.40
C GLY A 35 1.46 -19.01 -1.86
N LEU A 36 1.20 -18.10 -2.79
CA LEU A 36 2.17 -17.09 -3.23
C LEU A 36 2.56 -16.13 -2.09
N ILE A 37 1.59 -15.64 -1.31
CA ILE A 37 1.84 -14.77 -0.14
C ILE A 37 2.75 -15.48 0.86
N VAL A 38 2.46 -16.74 1.20
CA VAL A 38 3.29 -17.54 2.10
C VAL A 38 4.72 -17.68 1.57
N LYS A 39 4.87 -17.94 0.27
CA LYS A 39 6.19 -18.04 -0.38
C LYS A 39 6.96 -16.72 -0.29
N LEU A 40 6.33 -15.60 -0.63
CA LEU A 40 6.94 -14.27 -0.57
C LEU A 40 7.32 -13.90 0.86
N ALA A 41 6.40 -14.04 1.81
CA ALA A 41 6.66 -13.74 3.22
C ALA A 41 7.82 -14.56 3.78
N LYS A 42 7.89 -15.87 3.47
CA LYS A 42 9.03 -16.72 3.86
C LYS A 42 10.34 -16.25 3.24
N SER A 43 10.35 -15.90 1.95
CA SER A 43 11.57 -15.43 1.27
C SER A 43 12.11 -14.11 1.83
N LEU A 44 11.23 -13.30 2.41
CA LEU A 44 11.54 -12.01 3.03
C LEU A 44 11.73 -12.10 4.55
N ASN A 45 11.68 -13.31 5.13
CA ASN A 45 11.70 -13.54 6.58
C ASN A 45 10.61 -12.77 7.35
N VAL A 46 9.45 -12.56 6.75
CA VAL A 46 8.31 -11.91 7.38
C VAL A 46 7.52 -12.95 8.19
N PRO A 47 7.29 -12.74 9.50
CA PRO A 47 6.48 -13.63 10.33
C PRO A 47 5.06 -13.80 9.78
N ILE A 48 4.59 -15.05 9.78
CA ILE A 48 3.22 -15.41 9.40
C ILE A 48 2.48 -15.91 10.64
N SER A 49 1.29 -15.38 10.89
CA SER A 49 0.35 -15.93 11.88
C SER A 49 -0.92 -16.41 11.21
N TYR A 50 -1.47 -17.51 11.71
CA TYR A 50 -2.81 -17.96 11.32
C TYR A 50 -3.81 -17.47 12.36
N LEU A 51 -4.93 -16.94 11.90
CA LEU A 51 -6.00 -16.37 12.72
C LEU A 51 -7.35 -16.94 12.27
N ASP A 52 -8.34 -16.96 13.15
CA ASP A 52 -9.71 -17.24 12.72
C ASP A 52 -10.29 -16.04 11.93
N ARG A 53 -11.45 -16.26 11.29
CA ARG A 53 -12.11 -15.22 10.50
C ARG A 53 -12.48 -13.97 11.32
N ARG A 54 -12.93 -14.14 12.57
CA ARG A 54 -13.36 -13.02 13.41
C ARG A 54 -12.17 -12.19 13.87
N GLU A 55 -11.05 -12.85 14.19
CA GLU A 55 -9.80 -12.20 14.57
C GLU A 55 -9.25 -11.34 13.43
N ILE A 56 -9.22 -11.86 12.20
CA ILE A 56 -8.75 -11.07 11.05
C ILE A 56 -9.70 -9.92 10.72
N SER A 57 -11.02 -10.10 10.84
CA SER A 57 -11.98 -9.00 10.70
C SER A 57 -11.77 -7.92 11.75
N LYS A 58 -11.45 -8.32 13.00
CA LYS A 58 -11.14 -7.38 14.09
C LYS A 58 -9.84 -6.61 13.84
N VAL A 59 -8.80 -7.28 13.36
CA VAL A 59 -7.50 -6.64 13.02
C VAL A 59 -7.67 -5.66 11.87
N THR A 60 -8.47 -6.00 10.86
CA THR A 60 -8.64 -5.18 9.65
C THR A 60 -9.76 -4.15 9.76
N SER A 61 -10.60 -4.23 10.80
CA SER A 61 -11.86 -3.50 10.93
C SER A 61 -12.75 -3.63 9.67
N SER A 62 -12.71 -4.79 9.02
CA SER A 62 -13.38 -5.02 7.72
C SER A 62 -13.70 -6.50 7.52
N GLU A 63 -14.80 -6.80 6.83
CA GLU A 63 -15.13 -8.16 6.36
C GLU A 63 -14.56 -8.47 4.96
N GLU A 64 -14.00 -7.46 4.28
CA GLU A 64 -13.49 -7.58 2.91
C GLU A 64 -12.00 -7.97 2.84
N HIS A 65 -11.47 -8.56 3.91
CA HIS A 65 -10.07 -8.93 4.05
C HIS A 65 -9.64 -10.12 3.17
N GLN A 66 -10.59 -10.88 2.62
CA GLN A 66 -10.33 -12.03 1.73
C GLN A 66 -9.45 -13.14 2.34
N GLY A 67 -9.44 -13.23 3.68
CA GLY A 67 -8.65 -14.19 4.44
C GLY A 67 -7.19 -13.80 4.63
N VAL A 68 -6.77 -12.56 4.34
CA VAL A 68 -5.37 -12.16 4.55
C VAL A 68 -5.20 -10.66 4.82
N CYS A 69 -4.27 -10.31 5.71
CA CYS A 69 -3.82 -8.95 5.92
C CYS A 69 -2.31 -8.90 6.24
N CYS A 70 -1.73 -7.72 6.17
CA CYS A 70 -0.36 -7.47 6.57
C CYS A 70 -0.21 -6.13 7.30
N GLU A 71 0.81 -6.07 8.14
CA GLU A 71 1.25 -4.87 8.80
C GLU A 71 2.44 -4.28 8.04
N VAL A 72 2.29 -3.06 7.54
CA VAL A 72 3.27 -2.36 6.73
C VAL A 72 3.73 -1.09 7.45
N LYS A 73 5.03 -0.94 7.61
CA LYS A 73 5.65 0.36 7.92
C LYS A 73 5.82 1.11 6.60
N PHE A 74 4.85 1.96 6.30
CA PHE A 74 4.81 2.73 5.06
C PHE A 74 5.89 3.81 5.08
N ASN A 75 6.70 3.88 4.03
CA ASN A 75 7.83 4.79 3.91
C ASN A 75 7.43 5.92 2.96
N GLU A 76 7.13 7.09 3.49
CA GLU A 76 6.90 8.28 2.68
C GLU A 76 8.24 8.90 2.26
N SER A 77 8.27 9.47 1.06
CA SER A 77 9.43 10.16 0.51
C SER A 77 9.34 11.66 0.78
N LYS A 78 10.48 12.35 0.83
CA LYS A 78 10.51 13.82 0.85
C LYS A 78 10.76 14.31 -0.56
N LEU A 79 10.03 15.33 -0.98
CA LEU A 79 10.15 15.89 -2.34
C LEU A 79 11.60 16.27 -2.69
N LYS A 80 12.30 16.90 -1.74
CA LYS A 80 13.71 17.31 -1.91
C LYS A 80 14.69 16.16 -2.18
N ASP A 81 14.35 14.93 -1.76
CA ASP A 81 15.20 13.76 -1.96
C ASP A 81 14.97 13.14 -3.36
N LEU A 82 13.87 13.53 -4.03
CA LEU A 82 13.48 13.05 -5.36
C LEU A 82 13.82 14.04 -6.47
N ILE A 83 13.94 15.35 -6.17
CA ILE A 83 14.34 16.35 -7.16
C ILE A 83 15.85 16.24 -7.37
N THR A 84 16.25 15.71 -8.52
CA THR A 84 17.66 15.49 -8.90
C THR A 84 18.18 16.58 -9.84
N GLY A 85 17.28 17.38 -10.43
CA GLY A 85 17.64 18.35 -11.46
C GLY A 85 17.81 17.73 -12.86
N GLU A 86 17.43 16.45 -13.02
CA GLU A 86 17.34 15.80 -14.31
C GLU A 86 16.17 16.36 -15.14
N ASP A 87 16.31 16.34 -16.47
CA ASP A 87 15.25 16.73 -17.37
C ASP A 87 14.06 15.75 -17.28
N ASN A 88 12.84 16.28 -17.44
CA ASN A 88 11.58 15.53 -17.47
C ASN A 88 11.11 14.90 -16.14
N GLN A 89 11.56 15.40 -14.98
CA GLN A 89 10.93 15.01 -13.72
C GLN A 89 9.50 15.57 -13.63
N SER A 90 8.54 14.70 -13.32
CA SER A 90 7.13 15.05 -13.16
C SER A 90 6.58 14.54 -11.82
N PHE A 91 5.73 15.34 -11.20
CA PHE A 91 5.05 15.01 -9.95
C PHE A 91 3.57 15.37 -10.08
N ILE A 92 2.69 14.58 -9.46
CA ILE A 92 1.26 14.90 -9.40
C ILE A 92 0.93 15.38 -7.99
N TYR A 93 0.42 16.60 -7.89
CA TYR A 93 -0.11 17.13 -6.64
C TYR A 93 -1.63 16.96 -6.57
N ILE A 94 -2.09 16.27 -5.52
CA ILE A 94 -3.50 16.12 -5.21
C ILE A 94 -3.84 17.17 -4.16
N SER A 95 -4.52 18.25 -4.56
CA SER A 95 -4.79 19.39 -3.65
C SER A 95 -5.84 19.10 -2.59
N THR A 96 -6.76 18.17 -2.85
CA THR A 96 -7.84 17.82 -1.93
C THR A 96 -7.92 16.31 -1.74
N ALA A 97 -7.89 15.88 -0.48
CA ALA A 97 -7.95 14.48 -0.09
C ALA A 97 -9.39 13.94 0.06
N THR A 98 -10.39 14.66 -0.48
CA THR A 98 -11.80 14.49 -0.11
C THR A 98 -12.34 13.09 -0.41
N PHE A 99 -11.68 12.32 -1.30
CA PHE A 99 -12.07 10.95 -1.61
C PHE A 99 -10.86 10.03 -1.81
N GLU A 100 -10.68 9.04 -0.92
CA GLU A 100 -9.64 8.00 -0.98
C GLU A 100 -9.62 7.25 -2.32
N HIS A 101 -10.79 7.10 -2.96
CA HIS A 101 -10.93 6.52 -4.29
C HIS A 101 -10.16 7.30 -5.36
N ASN A 102 -10.20 8.64 -5.30
CA ASN A 102 -9.50 9.49 -6.26
C ASN A 102 -7.99 9.40 -6.04
N ILE A 103 -7.53 9.39 -4.78
CA ILE A 103 -6.11 9.21 -4.46
C ILE A 103 -5.59 7.92 -5.08
N GLY A 104 -6.27 6.81 -4.87
CA GLY A 104 -5.81 5.54 -5.44
C GLY A 104 -5.89 5.48 -6.96
N ALA A 105 -6.98 5.98 -7.57
CA ALA A 105 -7.11 6.00 -9.03
C ALA A 105 -6.03 6.88 -9.71
N ILE A 106 -5.75 8.06 -9.15
CA ILE A 106 -4.68 8.95 -9.62
C ILE A 106 -3.33 8.27 -9.44
N THR A 107 -3.08 7.66 -8.28
CA THR A 107 -1.81 6.96 -7.99
C THR A 107 -1.54 5.84 -8.98
N ARG A 108 -2.57 5.07 -9.35
CA ARG A 108 -2.46 4.03 -10.38
C ARG A 108 -2.07 4.60 -11.73
N SER A 109 -2.73 5.67 -12.16
CA SER A 109 -2.40 6.32 -13.44
C SER A 109 -1.00 6.94 -13.41
N ALA A 110 -0.59 7.50 -12.27
CA ALA A 110 0.72 8.11 -12.08
C ALA A 110 1.86 7.08 -12.21
N GLU A 111 1.71 5.91 -11.60
CA GLU A 111 2.69 4.83 -11.66
C GLU A 111 2.87 4.33 -13.09
N VAL A 112 1.78 4.06 -13.82
CA VAL A 112 1.82 3.63 -15.22
C VAL A 112 2.38 4.73 -16.15
N ALA A 113 2.10 6.00 -15.84
CA ALA A 113 2.62 7.13 -16.61
C ALA A 113 4.10 7.43 -16.34
N GLY A 114 4.74 6.75 -15.38
CA GLY A 114 6.16 6.95 -15.05
C GLY A 114 6.42 8.27 -14.32
N VAL A 115 5.44 8.80 -13.59
CA VAL A 115 5.60 10.01 -12.77
C VAL A 115 6.53 9.72 -11.60
N ASN A 116 7.40 10.67 -11.24
CA ASN A 116 8.42 10.50 -10.20
C ASN A 116 7.84 10.45 -8.78
N GLY A 117 6.60 10.89 -8.58
CA GLY A 117 5.92 10.78 -7.30
C GLY A 117 4.54 11.43 -7.26
N VAL A 118 3.77 11.04 -6.25
CA VAL A 118 2.45 11.61 -5.95
C VAL A 118 2.54 12.37 -4.63
N ILE A 119 2.18 13.64 -4.66
CA ILE A 119 2.14 14.53 -3.51
C ILE A 119 0.71 14.57 -2.99
N ILE A 120 0.53 14.18 -1.73
CA ILE A 120 -0.74 14.17 -1.01
C ILE A 120 -0.75 15.19 0.14
N PRO A 121 -1.92 15.74 0.51
CA PRO A 121 -2.07 16.64 1.65
C PRO A 121 -1.71 15.97 2.98
N THR A 122 -1.29 16.75 3.97
CA THR A 122 -0.96 16.24 5.31
C THR A 122 -2.11 15.52 6.01
N ASN A 123 -3.36 15.89 5.70
CA ASN A 123 -4.57 15.28 6.24
C ASN A 123 -5.09 14.08 5.41
N ALA A 124 -4.41 13.68 4.34
CA ALA A 124 -4.79 12.50 3.55
C ALA A 124 -4.35 11.21 4.24
N GLU A 125 -5.22 10.22 4.37
CA GLU A 125 -4.85 8.92 4.92
C GLU A 125 -4.47 7.93 3.82
N ILE A 126 -3.45 7.11 4.09
CA ILE A 126 -3.10 5.96 3.25
C ILE A 126 -3.82 4.74 3.83
N THR A 127 -4.99 4.45 3.25
CA THR A 127 -5.90 3.42 3.75
C THR A 127 -5.86 2.15 2.90
N PRO A 128 -6.42 1.02 3.38
CA PRO A 128 -6.71 -0.14 2.55
C PRO A 128 -7.51 0.17 1.29
N THR A 129 -8.43 1.15 1.36
CA THR A 129 -9.20 1.61 0.20
C THR A 129 -8.28 2.21 -0.86
N VAL A 130 -7.37 3.11 -0.47
CA VAL A 130 -6.37 3.69 -1.38
C VAL A 130 -5.51 2.61 -2.04
N ALA A 131 -5.07 1.61 -1.27
CA ALA A 131 -4.31 0.49 -1.82
C ALA A 131 -5.13 -0.35 -2.82
N LYS A 132 -6.39 -0.65 -2.49
CA LYS A 132 -7.32 -1.36 -3.38
C LYS A 132 -7.60 -0.60 -4.67
N THR A 133 -7.93 0.68 -4.59
CA THR A 133 -8.29 1.51 -5.75
C THR A 133 -7.09 1.83 -6.62
N SER A 134 -5.89 1.90 -6.02
CA SER A 134 -4.62 2.00 -6.77
C SER A 134 -4.12 0.68 -7.38
N ALA A 135 -4.81 -0.44 -7.13
CA ALA A 135 -4.36 -1.78 -7.50
C ALA A 135 -2.95 -2.12 -6.97
N GLY A 136 -2.54 -1.53 -5.85
CA GLY A 136 -1.22 -1.72 -5.24
C GLY A 136 -0.16 -0.71 -5.66
N ALA A 137 -0.42 0.15 -6.67
CA ALA A 137 0.55 1.15 -7.14
C ALA A 137 1.06 2.08 -6.03
N ILE A 138 0.26 2.31 -4.98
CA ILE A 138 0.64 3.09 -3.80
C ILE A 138 1.95 2.59 -3.13
N PHE A 139 2.29 1.30 -3.28
CA PHE A 139 3.51 0.74 -2.71
C PHE A 139 4.74 0.88 -3.62
N HIS A 140 4.55 1.27 -4.89
CA HIS A 140 5.59 1.22 -5.92
C HIS A 140 6.00 2.61 -6.44
N ILE A 141 5.13 3.62 -6.28
CA ILE A 141 5.46 5.01 -6.61
C ILE A 141 5.75 5.82 -5.33
N PRO A 142 6.74 6.73 -5.33
CA PRO A 142 7.00 7.59 -4.17
C PRO A 142 5.78 8.42 -3.78
N ILE A 143 5.37 8.29 -2.53
CA ILE A 143 4.30 9.11 -1.93
C ILE A 143 4.94 10.17 -1.05
N ILE A 144 4.61 11.43 -1.32
CA ILE A 144 5.12 12.60 -0.62
C ILE A 144 3.98 13.27 0.13
N ARG A 145 4.19 13.57 1.41
CA ARG A 145 3.24 14.32 2.22
C ARG A 145 3.69 15.77 2.35
N LEU A 146 2.90 16.71 1.85
CA LEU A 146 3.16 18.15 1.94
C LEU A 146 1.93 18.94 2.34
N SER A 147 2.16 20.04 3.06
CA SER A 147 1.12 21.05 3.35
C SER A 147 1.18 22.12 2.26
N VAL A 148 0.00 22.60 1.84
CA VAL A 148 -0.16 23.68 0.84
C VAL A 148 0.60 24.97 1.23
N PHE A 149 0.88 25.15 2.53
CA PHE A 149 1.50 26.36 3.08
C PHE A 149 3.03 26.30 3.24
N ASN A 150 3.70 25.19 2.89
CA ASN A 150 5.13 25.00 3.16
C ASN A 150 5.94 24.53 1.92
N ALA A 151 5.54 24.97 0.72
CA ALA A 151 6.37 24.84 -0.48
C ALA A 151 7.34 26.02 -0.59
#